data_AF-A0A2H9TMQ6-F1
#
_entry.id   AF-A0A2H9TMQ6-F1
#
_cell.length_a   1.000
_cell.length_b   1.000
_cell.length_c   1.000
_cell.angle_alpha   90.00
_cell.angle_beta   90.00
_cell.angle_gamma   90.00
#
_symmetry.space_group_name_H-M   'P 1'
#
loop_
_entity.id
_entity.type
_entity.pdbx_description
1 polymer ?
#
loop_
_entity_poly.entity_id
_entity_poly.type
_entity_poly.pdbx_seq_one_letter_code
_entity_poly.pdbx_strand_id
1 'polypeptide(L)'
;MKRRVKEMEEEAAKLREMQAQVEKEMTMAGLEFGNSAETDARSVYVGNVDYAATPEELQAHFQACGTINRITILCDRWSGQPKGYAYVEFADPAHVANAMALNESLFRNRLIKVTSKRTNVPGFNARGRGRGRARGGRARGSRSRRAHFTPY
;
A
#
# COMPACT_ATOMS: atom_id res chain seq x y z
N MET A 1 -18.48 37.41 43.11
CA MET A 1 -17.78 36.14 42.83
C MET A 1 -18.50 35.23 41.83
N LYS A 2 -19.84 35.22 41.75
CA LYS A 2 -20.61 34.26 40.91
C LYS A 2 -20.52 34.43 39.37
N ARG A 3 -20.13 35.61 38.85
CA ARG A 3 -20.00 35.84 37.39
C ARG A 3 -18.72 35.25 36.78
N ARG A 4 -17.58 35.43 37.45
CA ARG A 4 -16.27 34.93 36.98
C ARG A 4 -16.17 33.40 36.92
N VAL A 5 -16.87 32.70 37.82
CA VAL A 5 -16.93 31.23 37.80
C VAL A 5 -17.78 30.75 36.63
N LYS A 6 -18.87 31.46 36.32
CA LYS A 6 -19.77 31.13 35.21
C LYS A 6 -19.11 31.35 33.84
N GLU A 7 -18.34 32.43 33.70
CA GLU A 7 -17.56 32.70 32.48
C GLU A 7 -16.45 31.66 32.26
N MET A 8 -15.76 31.23 33.33
CA MET A 8 -14.78 30.13 33.25
C MET A 8 -15.41 28.78 32.90
N GLU A 9 -16.59 28.47 33.42
CA GLU A 9 -17.32 27.23 33.10
C GLU A 9 -17.77 27.19 31.63
N GLU A 10 -18.20 28.33 31.08
CA GLU A 10 -18.61 28.45 29.67
C GLU A 10 -17.41 28.37 28.71
N GLU A 11 -16.26 28.94 29.07
CA GLU A 11 -15.01 28.77 28.29
C GLU A 11 -14.48 27.33 28.34
N ALA A 12 -14.56 26.66 29.50
CA ALA A 12 -14.16 25.26 29.64
C ALA A 12 -15.05 24.31 28.82
N ALA A 13 -16.35 24.60 28.72
CA ALA A 13 -17.27 23.83 27.89
C ALA A 13 -16.93 23.93 26.39
N LYS A 14 -16.66 25.14 25.90
CA LYS A 14 -16.26 25.37 24.49
C LYS A 14 -14.93 24.71 24.15
N LEU A 15 -13.96 24.76 25.07
CA LEU A 15 -12.67 24.10 24.86
C LEU A 15 -12.84 22.57 24.76
N ARG A 16 -13.75 22.00 25.55
CA ARG A 16 -14.05 20.55 25.55
C ARG A 16 -14.79 20.11 24.28
N GLU A 17 -15.71 20.91 23.78
CA GLU A 17 -16.35 20.64 22.48
C GLU A 17 -15.34 20.71 21.32
N MET A 18 -14.42 21.67 21.35
CA MET A 18 -13.36 21.79 20.34
C MET A 18 -12.38 20.61 20.42
N GLN A 19 -11.98 20.19 21.62
CA GLN A 19 -11.16 18.98 21.83
C GLN A 19 -11.89 17.71 21.36
N ALA A 20 -13.20 17.60 21.60
CA ALA A 20 -14.00 16.47 21.14
C ALA A 20 -14.18 16.42 19.61
N GLN A 21 -14.22 17.58 18.94
CA GLN A 21 -14.23 17.65 17.48
C GLN A 21 -12.88 17.22 16.89
N VAL A 22 -11.77 17.70 17.45
CA VAL A 22 -10.42 17.30 17.03
C VAL A 22 -10.17 15.80 17.29
N GLU A 23 -10.64 15.26 18.42
CA GLU A 23 -10.57 13.81 18.70
C GLU A 23 -11.45 12.98 17.76
N LYS A 24 -12.63 13.46 17.37
CA LYS A 24 -13.46 12.81 16.35
C LYS A 24 -12.79 12.82 14.97
N GLU A 25 -12.16 13.91 14.57
CA GLU A 25 -11.39 13.97 13.32
C GLU A 25 -10.15 13.07 13.37
N MET A 26 -9.45 13.01 14.50
CA MET A 26 -8.31 12.11 14.70
C MET A 26 -8.71 10.62 14.77
N THR A 27 -9.88 10.30 15.34
CA THR A 27 -10.38 8.92 15.40
C THR A 27 -10.93 8.44 14.05
N MET A 28 -11.52 9.33 13.24
CA MET A 28 -11.88 9.00 11.85
C MET A 28 -10.64 8.68 11.01
N ALA A 29 -9.53 9.41 11.19
CA ALA A 29 -8.26 9.10 10.51
C ALA A 29 -7.61 7.78 10.98
N GLY A 30 -7.92 7.30 12.20
CA GLY A 30 -7.41 6.05 12.76
C GLY A 30 -8.24 4.80 12.47
N LEU A 31 -9.52 4.94 12.15
CA LEU A 31 -10.47 3.82 11.96
C LEU A 31 -10.64 3.36 10.51
N GLU A 32 -9.99 4.01 9.53
CA GLU A 32 -9.97 3.57 8.12
C GLU A 32 -9.17 2.28 7.85
N PHE A 33 -8.82 1.50 8.88
CA PHE A 33 -8.29 0.14 8.71
C PHE A 33 -9.40 -0.91 8.60
N GLY A 34 -10.66 -0.55 8.86
CA GLY A 34 -11.80 -1.49 8.89
C GLY A 34 -12.38 -1.88 7.52
N ASN A 35 -12.09 -1.13 6.46
CA ASN A 35 -12.65 -1.38 5.12
C ASN A 35 -11.56 -1.39 4.03
N SER A 36 -10.43 -2.03 4.34
CA SER A 36 -9.23 -2.05 3.48
C SER A 36 -9.54 -2.50 2.04
N ALA A 37 -10.47 -3.43 1.83
CA ALA A 37 -10.80 -3.92 0.49
C ALA A 37 -11.49 -2.87 -0.40
N GLU A 38 -12.43 -2.09 0.14
CA GLU A 38 -13.09 -1.02 -0.61
C GLU A 38 -12.10 0.10 -0.90
N THR A 39 -11.36 0.56 0.11
CA THR A 39 -10.29 1.55 -0.07
C THR A 39 -9.25 1.08 -1.09
N ASP A 40 -8.86 -0.20 -1.05
CA ASP A 40 -7.93 -0.79 -2.02
C ASP A 40 -8.50 -0.79 -3.44
N ALA A 41 -9.80 -1.06 -3.60
CA ALA A 41 -10.46 -1.07 -4.90
C ALA A 41 -10.52 0.31 -5.58
N ARG A 42 -10.55 1.39 -4.78
CA ARG A 42 -10.46 2.80 -5.25
C ARG A 42 -9.04 3.37 -5.20
N SER A 43 -8.04 2.54 -4.88
CA SER A 43 -6.66 2.97 -4.76
C SER A 43 -5.77 2.44 -5.88
N VAL A 44 -4.72 3.19 -6.16
CA VAL A 44 -3.71 2.89 -7.18
C VAL A 44 -2.32 2.90 -6.55
N TYR A 45 -1.52 1.93 -6.95
CA TYR A 45 -0.08 1.89 -6.69
C TYR A 45 0.65 2.64 -7.80
N VAL A 46 1.49 3.60 -7.39
CA VAL A 46 2.38 4.36 -8.28
C VAL A 46 3.82 4.01 -7.90
N GLY A 47 4.53 3.35 -8.81
CA GLY A 47 5.93 2.96 -8.66
C GLY A 47 6.87 3.82 -9.51
N ASN A 48 8.17 3.72 -9.21
CA ASN A 48 9.23 4.52 -9.83
C ASN A 48 9.02 6.04 -9.69
N VAL A 49 8.36 6.44 -8.60
CA VAL A 49 8.18 7.85 -8.23
C VAL A 49 9.53 8.42 -7.80
N ASP A 50 9.77 9.68 -8.13
CA ASP A 50 11.00 10.35 -7.73
C ASP A 50 11.12 10.48 -6.20
N TYR A 51 12.34 10.43 -5.67
CA TYR A 51 12.58 10.52 -4.24
C TYR A 51 12.29 11.91 -3.68
N ALA A 52 12.38 12.96 -4.50
CA ALA A 52 12.04 14.32 -4.08
C ALA A 52 10.58 14.68 -4.39
N ALA A 53 9.76 13.71 -4.84
CA ALA A 53 8.37 13.95 -5.18
C ALA A 53 7.55 14.37 -3.95
N THR A 54 6.73 15.40 -4.11
CA THR A 54 5.79 15.84 -3.08
C THR A 54 4.40 15.26 -3.33
N PRO A 55 3.55 15.14 -2.28
CA PRO A 55 2.17 14.72 -2.47
C PRO A 55 1.39 15.70 -3.37
N GLU A 56 1.72 17.00 -3.32
CA GLU A 56 1.10 18.05 -4.13
C GLU A 56 1.37 17.85 -5.64
N GLU A 57 2.62 17.49 -5.99
CA GLU A 57 2.98 17.18 -7.38
C GLU A 57 2.25 15.94 -7.90
N LEU A 58 2.15 14.89 -7.07
CA LEU A 58 1.38 13.69 -7.42
C LEU A 58 -0.11 14.02 -7.54
N GLN A 59 -0.64 14.88 -6.68
CA GLN A 59 -2.01 15.33 -6.77
C GLN A 59 -2.27 16.02 -8.10
N ALA A 60 -1.44 16.99 -8.48
CA ALA A 60 -1.57 17.70 -9.75
C ALA A 60 -1.50 16.75 -10.96
N HIS A 61 -0.63 15.74 -10.92
CA HIS A 61 -0.48 14.76 -12.00
C HIS A 61 -1.74 13.88 -12.17
N PHE A 62 -2.34 13.43 -11.07
CA PHE A 62 -3.50 12.53 -11.09
C PHE A 62 -4.85 13.24 -11.01
N GLN A 63 -4.88 14.55 -10.79
CA GLN A 63 -6.11 15.35 -10.71
C GLN A 63 -6.91 15.32 -12.02
N ALA A 64 -6.24 15.15 -13.17
CA ALA A 64 -6.91 14.99 -14.46
C ALA A 64 -7.71 13.67 -14.56
N CYS A 65 -7.40 12.66 -13.76
CA CYS A 65 -8.07 11.36 -13.78
C CYS A 65 -9.34 11.31 -12.93
N GLY A 66 -9.40 12.13 -11.88
CA GLY A 66 -10.53 12.20 -10.94
C GLY A 66 -10.20 12.85 -9.60
N THR A 67 -11.18 12.86 -8.71
CA THR A 67 -11.06 13.41 -7.36
C THR A 67 -10.26 12.48 -6.46
N ILE A 68 -9.21 13.03 -5.83
CA ILE A 68 -8.29 12.30 -4.94
C ILE A 68 -8.70 12.54 -3.49
N ASN A 69 -8.86 11.46 -2.71
CA ASN A 69 -9.13 11.53 -1.28
C ASN A 69 -7.83 11.61 -0.47
N ARG A 70 -6.83 10.77 -0.83
CA ARG A 70 -5.61 10.63 -0.04
C ARG A 70 -4.42 10.22 -0.89
N ILE A 71 -3.26 10.81 -0.59
CA ILE A 71 -1.97 10.41 -1.18
C ILE A 71 -1.04 10.00 -0.04
N THR A 72 -0.42 8.83 -0.18
CA THR A 72 0.52 8.29 0.80
C THR A 72 1.81 7.88 0.10
N ILE A 73 2.87 8.67 0.27
CA ILE A 73 4.22 8.31 -0.19
C ILE A 73 4.85 7.42 0.88
N LEU A 74 5.28 6.22 0.50
CA LEU A 74 5.86 5.31 1.49
C LEU A 74 7.34 5.59 1.69
N CYS A 75 7.68 6.01 2.90
CA CYS A 75 9.06 6.18 3.34
C CYS A 75 9.52 4.96 4.15
N ASP A 76 10.82 4.72 4.11
CA ASP A 76 11.45 3.72 4.94
C ASP A 76 11.45 4.13 6.41
N ARG A 77 11.06 3.21 7.30
CA ARG A 77 10.85 3.51 8.73
C ARG A 77 12.17 3.82 9.44
N TRP A 78 13.29 3.27 8.97
CA TRP A 78 14.59 3.43 9.62
C TRP A 78 15.37 4.61 9.07
N SER A 79 15.44 4.75 7.74
CA SER A 79 16.19 5.83 7.10
C SER A 79 15.38 7.11 6.87
N GLY A 80 14.04 7.04 6.95
CA GLY A 80 13.14 8.13 6.57
C GLY A 80 13.13 8.41 5.06
N GLN A 81 13.95 7.71 4.27
CA GLN A 81 14.06 7.95 2.84
C GLN A 81 12.84 7.40 2.10
N PRO A 82 12.30 8.13 1.12
CA PRO A 82 11.20 7.65 0.30
C PRO A 82 11.64 6.40 -0.47
N LYS A 83 10.75 5.41 -0.58
CA LYS A 83 11.08 4.15 -1.27
C LYS A 83 10.83 4.20 -2.79
N GLY A 84 10.42 5.36 -3.31
CA GLY A 84 10.12 5.56 -4.73
C GLY A 84 8.77 4.96 -5.15
N TYR A 85 7.83 4.85 -4.23
CA TYR A 85 6.46 4.47 -4.53
C TYR A 85 5.45 5.17 -3.61
N ALA A 86 4.25 5.36 -4.16
CA ALA A 86 3.14 6.03 -3.51
C ALA A 86 1.84 5.28 -3.75
N TYR A 87 0.88 5.48 -2.84
CA TYR A 87 -0.51 5.07 -3.02
C TYR A 87 -1.37 6.31 -3.19
N VAL A 88 -2.24 6.28 -4.19
CA VAL A 88 -3.23 7.32 -4.46
C VAL A 88 -4.61 6.70 -4.30
N GLU A 89 -5.38 7.24 -3.38
CA GLU A 89 -6.77 6.86 -3.14
C GLU A 89 -7.70 7.86 -3.81
N PHE A 90 -8.58 7.36 -4.66
CA PHE A 90 -9.60 8.16 -5.33
C PHE A 90 -10.93 8.11 -4.57
N ALA A 91 -11.79 9.09 -4.85
CA ALA A 91 -13.18 9.11 -4.36
C ALA A 91 -13.97 7.91 -4.88
N ASP A 92 -13.82 7.61 -6.18
CA ASP A 92 -14.55 6.58 -6.89
C ASP A 92 -13.62 5.55 -7.55
N PRO A 93 -14.03 4.26 -7.58
CA PRO A 93 -13.27 3.20 -8.26
C PRO A 93 -13.21 3.41 -9.78
N ALA A 94 -14.14 4.16 -10.38
CA ALA A 94 -14.10 4.48 -11.81
C ALA A 94 -12.83 5.28 -12.19
N HIS A 95 -12.32 6.12 -11.27
CA HIS A 95 -11.12 6.93 -11.51
C HIS A 95 -9.83 6.10 -11.53
N VAL A 96 -9.84 4.90 -10.92
CA VAL A 96 -8.70 3.97 -10.97
C VAL A 96 -8.38 3.57 -12.41
N ALA A 97 -9.39 3.31 -13.24
CA ALA A 97 -9.20 2.97 -14.64
C ALA A 97 -8.55 4.12 -15.43
N ASN A 98 -8.97 5.36 -15.16
CA ASN A 98 -8.38 6.55 -15.77
C ASN A 98 -6.91 6.74 -15.33
N ALA A 99 -6.62 6.54 -14.05
CA ALA A 99 -5.25 6.61 -13.54
C ALA A 99 -4.37 5.52 -14.16
N MET A 100 -4.90 4.31 -14.36
CA MET A 100 -4.17 3.23 -15.06
C MET A 100 -3.83 3.58 -16.51
N ALA A 101 -4.62 4.44 -17.18
CA ALA A 101 -4.29 4.93 -18.51
C ALA A 101 -3.05 5.86 -18.52
N LEU A 102 -2.68 6.44 -17.38
CA LEU A 102 -1.44 7.20 -17.20
C LEU A 102 -0.23 6.33 -16.82
N ASN A 103 -0.34 5.01 -16.94
CA ASN A 103 0.82 4.13 -16.81
C ASN A 103 1.90 4.52 -17.84
N GLU A 104 3.15 4.59 -17.40
CA GLU A 104 4.30 5.03 -18.22
C GLU A 104 4.25 6.50 -18.64
N SER A 105 3.46 7.33 -17.97
CA SER A 105 3.56 8.79 -18.12
C SER A 105 4.86 9.34 -17.52
N LEU A 106 5.31 10.47 -18.06
CA LEU A 106 6.48 11.18 -17.54
C LEU A 106 6.09 12.01 -16.31
N PHE A 107 6.79 11.77 -15.20
CA PHE A 107 6.72 12.55 -13.98
C PHE A 107 8.14 12.86 -13.52
N ARG A 108 8.50 14.15 -13.44
CA ARG A 108 9.88 14.60 -13.10
C ARG A 108 10.97 13.90 -13.92
N ASN A 109 10.74 13.76 -15.23
CA ASN A 109 11.61 13.06 -16.18
C ASN A 109 11.80 11.56 -15.90
N ARG A 110 10.90 10.94 -15.14
CA ARG A 110 10.88 9.50 -14.86
C ARG A 110 9.55 8.93 -15.32
N LEU A 111 9.60 7.76 -15.95
CA LEU A 111 8.39 7.02 -16.32
C LEU A 111 7.82 6.36 -15.07
N ILE A 112 6.63 6.78 -14.66
CA ILE A 112 5.96 6.18 -13.49
C ILE A 112 5.22 4.92 -13.90
N LYS A 113 5.17 3.95 -12.99
CA LYS A 113 4.41 2.72 -13.18
C LYS A 113 3.12 2.79 -12.38
N VAL A 114 1.98 2.71 -13.06
CA VAL A 114 0.67 2.86 -12.41
C VAL A 114 -0.09 1.53 -12.51
N THR A 115 -0.46 0.95 -11.37
CA THR A 115 -1.20 -0.32 -11.29
C THR A 115 -2.25 -0.25 -10.20
N SER A 116 -3.38 -0.95 -10.33
CA SER A 116 -4.37 -1.04 -9.25
C SER A 116 -3.75 -1.53 -7.94
N LYS A 117 -4.15 -0.94 -6.81
CA LYS A 117 -3.66 -1.38 -5.50
C LYS A 117 -4.18 -2.79 -5.24
N ARG A 118 -3.28 -3.65 -4.76
CA ARG A 118 -3.60 -5.05 -4.49
C ARG A 118 -3.83 -5.24 -3.00
N THR A 119 -5.00 -5.76 -2.64
CA THR A 119 -5.27 -6.15 -1.25
C THR A 119 -4.29 -7.23 -0.82
N ASN A 120 -3.60 -6.98 0.29
CA ASN A 120 -2.61 -7.90 0.82
C ASN A 120 -3.30 -9.08 1.49
N VAL A 121 -3.65 -10.12 0.71
CA VAL A 121 -4.18 -11.37 1.24
C VAL A 121 -3.02 -12.19 1.82
N PRO A 122 -3.00 -12.49 3.13
CA PRO A 122 -1.96 -13.30 3.74
C PRO A 122 -1.83 -14.64 3.01
N GLY A 123 -0.62 -14.98 2.57
CA GLY A 123 -0.33 -16.26 1.89
C GLY A 123 -0.47 -16.27 0.36
N PHE A 124 -0.95 -15.21 -0.30
CA PHE A 124 -0.97 -15.19 -1.77
C PHE A 124 0.45 -15.23 -2.37
N ASN A 125 1.40 -14.53 -1.76
CA ASN A 125 2.79 -14.52 -2.20
C ASN A 125 3.53 -15.85 -1.91
N ALA A 126 2.89 -16.80 -1.20
CA ALA A 126 3.44 -18.13 -0.95
C ALA A 126 3.18 -19.12 -2.09
N ARG A 127 2.19 -18.87 -2.97
CA ARG A 127 1.84 -19.77 -4.08
C ARG A 127 2.72 -19.61 -5.33
N GLY A 128 3.56 -18.58 -5.38
CA GLY A 128 4.44 -18.29 -6.54
C GLY A 128 5.95 -18.42 -6.28
N ARG A 129 6.38 -18.64 -5.03
CA ARG A 129 7.82 -18.82 -4.67
C ARG A 129 8.13 -20.19 -4.09
N GLY A 130 7.52 -21.22 -4.65
CA GLY A 130 7.82 -22.59 -4.28
C GLY A 130 7.50 -23.56 -5.41
N ARG A 131 8.43 -23.75 -6.35
CA ARG A 131 8.60 -25.01 -7.11
C ARG A 131 9.86 -24.99 -7.96
N GLY A 132 10.94 -25.46 -7.33
CA GLY A 132 12.16 -25.92 -7.96
C GLY A 132 12.91 -26.91 -7.06
N ARG A 133 12.18 -27.66 -6.21
CA ARG A 133 12.72 -28.79 -5.45
C ARG A 133 11.99 -30.05 -5.88
N ALA A 134 12.30 -30.52 -7.08
CA ALA A 134 11.93 -31.86 -7.52
C ALA A 134 12.87 -32.85 -6.81
N ARG A 135 12.34 -33.39 -5.71
CA ARG A 135 12.84 -34.56 -4.99
C ARG A 135 12.76 -35.77 -5.93
N GLY A 136 13.79 -35.99 -6.73
CA GLY A 136 14.04 -37.24 -7.45
C GLY A 136 14.81 -38.21 -6.57
N GLY A 137 14.12 -38.86 -5.64
CA GLY A 137 14.67 -40.01 -4.93
C GLY A 137 14.73 -41.23 -5.85
N ARG A 138 15.93 -41.64 -6.26
CA ARG A 138 16.25 -43.04 -6.62
C ARG A 138 17.35 -43.47 -5.65
N ALA A 139 16.98 -44.07 -4.53
CA ALA A 139 16.81 -45.50 -4.39
C ALA A 139 18.11 -46.28 -4.65
N ARG A 140 18.80 -46.57 -3.54
CA ARG A 140 19.48 -47.83 -3.21
C ARG A 140 20.04 -48.67 -4.36
N GLY A 141 21.36 -48.85 -4.36
CA GLY A 141 22.02 -49.89 -5.15
C GLY A 141 23.50 -50.08 -4.82
N SER A 142 23.87 -50.24 -3.55
CA SER A 142 25.16 -50.86 -3.19
C SER A 142 24.95 -52.37 -3.01
N ARG A 143 25.60 -53.17 -3.86
CA ARG A 143 26.05 -54.58 -3.71
C ARG A 143 26.36 -55.11 -5.13
N SER A 144 27.64 -55.17 -5.52
CA SER A 144 28.53 -56.33 -5.32
C SER A 144 28.21 -57.52 -6.24
N ARG A 145 29.27 -58.00 -6.91
CA ARG A 145 29.49 -59.33 -7.56
C ARG A 145 29.30 -59.42 -9.09
N ARG A 146 30.44 -59.29 -9.80
CA ARG A 146 31.14 -60.39 -10.51
C ARG A 146 30.26 -61.55 -10.99
N ALA A 147 30.14 -61.75 -12.31
CA ALA A 147 30.38 -63.03 -13.00
C ALA A 147 30.05 -62.94 -14.50
N HIS A 148 30.94 -63.50 -15.30
CA HIS A 148 30.79 -63.83 -16.71
C HIS A 148 29.63 -64.81 -16.94
N PHE A 149 28.90 -64.68 -18.06
CA PHE A 149 28.29 -65.81 -18.77
C PHE A 149 27.81 -65.39 -20.19
N THR A 150 28.50 -65.86 -21.24
CA THR A 150 27.96 -66.09 -22.60
C THR A 150 27.23 -67.44 -22.59
N PRO A 151 26.10 -67.66 -23.31
CA PRO A 151 26.10 -68.01 -24.75
C PRO A 151 24.79 -67.53 -25.46
N TYR A 152 24.49 -67.71 -26.76
CA TYR A 152 24.96 -68.55 -27.86
C TYR A 152 24.88 -67.71 -29.15
#